data_AF-A0A5E4LB01-F1
#
_entry.id   AF-A0A5E4LB01-F1
#
_cell.length_a   1.000
_cell.length_b   1.000
_cell.length_c   1.000
_cell.angle_alpha   90.00
_cell.angle_beta   90.00
_cell.angle_gamma   90.00
#
_symmetry.space_group_name_H-M   'P 1'
#
loop_
_entity.id
_entity.type
_entity.pdbx_description
1 polymer ?
#
loop_
_entity_poly.entity_id
_entity_poly.type
_entity_poly.pdbx_seq_one_letter_code
_entity_poly.pdbx_strand_id
1 'polypeptide(L)'
;MPQCSKCGREISHGTYCESCQFYVYNDQCWRCRMYLPRVELQQWRGQTYCPYCIQDIRDEQRRESETEAASARGPGYAADRPGTPPDEKPFGQGQKNPDYECDKCKGDLDIVYVVADHKFCEVCFHQQMKQWRDERIPVPPYMKFNASVNRSLFSRLIRYLKRKIREEWVKRRSRKDGK
;
A
#
# COMPACT_ATOMS: atom_id res chain seq x y z
N MET A 1 37.79 -31.21 -4.82
CA MET A 1 36.87 -31.11 -3.66
C MET A 1 35.70 -30.22 -4.05
N PRO A 2 34.49 -30.42 -3.51
CA PRO A 2 33.39 -29.49 -3.78
C PRO A 2 33.72 -28.11 -3.19
N GLN A 3 33.36 -27.06 -3.92
CA GLN A 3 33.62 -25.66 -3.55
C GLN A 3 32.29 -24.92 -3.34
N CYS A 4 32.26 -24.01 -2.35
CA CYS A 4 31.11 -23.16 -2.08
C CYS A 4 30.83 -22.24 -3.28
N SER A 5 29.61 -22.28 -3.83
CA SER A 5 29.25 -21.50 -5.02
C SER A 5 29.28 -19.98 -4.81
N LYS A 6 29.29 -19.50 -3.55
CA LYS A 6 29.28 -18.08 -3.22
C LYS A 6 30.68 -17.50 -2.96
N CYS A 7 31.53 -18.23 -2.25
CA CYS A 7 32.84 -17.73 -1.82
C CYS A 7 34.04 -18.56 -2.29
N GLY A 8 33.83 -19.68 -2.98
CA GLY A 8 34.89 -20.55 -3.51
C GLY A 8 35.63 -21.41 -2.46
N ARG A 9 35.33 -21.26 -1.16
CA ARG A 9 35.96 -22.07 -0.10
C ARG A 9 35.61 -23.55 -0.27
N GLU A 10 36.58 -24.44 -0.04
CA GLU A 10 36.35 -25.88 -0.02
C GLU A 10 35.36 -26.28 1.09
N ILE A 11 34.45 -27.20 0.76
CA ILE A 11 33.41 -27.71 1.66
C ILE A 11 33.41 -29.23 1.63
N SER A 12 32.96 -29.86 2.74
CA SER A 12 32.83 -31.31 2.82
C SER A 12 31.63 -31.81 2.02
N HIS A 13 30.46 -31.18 2.20
CA HIS A 13 29.20 -31.53 1.53
C HIS A 13 28.33 -30.28 1.32
N GLY A 14 27.44 -30.31 0.31
CA GLY A 14 26.46 -29.24 0.03
C GLY A 14 26.86 -28.24 -1.06
N THR A 15 26.06 -27.17 -1.23
CA THR A 15 26.28 -26.11 -2.24
C THR A 15 26.95 -24.85 -1.66
N TYR A 16 26.75 -24.61 -0.36
CA TYR A 16 27.22 -23.42 0.36
C TYR A 16 27.95 -23.83 1.63
N CYS A 17 29.00 -23.09 2.01
CA CYS A 17 29.62 -23.26 3.34
C CYS A 17 28.71 -22.71 4.45
N GLU A 18 28.92 -23.12 5.70
CA GLU A 18 28.10 -22.70 6.86
C GLU A 18 27.94 -21.17 6.95
N SER A 19 29.03 -20.43 6.73
CA SER A 19 29.00 -18.97 6.74
C SER A 19 28.16 -18.39 5.59
N CYS A 20 28.24 -18.97 4.39
CA CYS A 20 27.47 -18.49 3.23
C CYS A 20 26.01 -18.91 3.31
N GLN A 21 25.71 -20.05 3.93
CA GLN A 21 24.36 -20.57 4.11
C GLN A 21 23.50 -19.55 4.87
N PHE A 22 24.05 -18.90 5.90
CA PHE A 22 23.39 -17.81 6.61
C PHE A 22 22.89 -16.70 5.66
N TYR A 23 23.74 -16.20 4.76
CA TYR A 23 23.41 -15.11 3.84
C TYR A 23 22.55 -15.53 2.64
N VAL A 24 22.31 -16.83 2.44
CA VAL A 24 21.39 -17.30 1.39
C VAL A 24 19.95 -17.21 1.91
N TYR A 25 19.71 -17.66 3.14
CA TYR A 25 18.38 -17.70 3.74
C TYR A 25 17.96 -16.40 4.42
N ASN A 26 18.93 -15.59 4.83
CA ASN A 26 18.69 -14.30 5.45
C ASN A 26 18.95 -13.18 4.46
N ASP A 27 18.22 -12.08 4.63
CA ASP A 27 18.46 -10.83 3.92
C ASP A 27 18.54 -9.69 4.93
N GLN A 28 19.09 -8.56 4.49
CA GLN A 28 19.31 -7.42 5.37
C GLN A 28 18.12 -6.45 5.30
N CYS A 29 17.61 -6.01 6.46
CA CYS A 29 16.67 -4.91 6.52
C CYS A 29 17.33 -3.61 6.03
N TRP A 30 16.71 -2.92 5.07
CA TRP A 30 17.23 -1.69 4.48
C TRP A 30 17.46 -0.56 5.51
N ARG A 31 16.56 -0.43 6.50
CA ARG A 31 16.59 0.63 7.52
C ARG A 31 17.59 0.34 8.64
N CYS A 32 17.44 -0.77 9.35
CA CYS A 32 18.21 -1.07 10.57
C CYS A 32 19.42 -2.00 10.35
N ARG A 33 19.63 -2.51 9.14
CA ARG A 33 20.77 -3.39 8.78
C ARG A 33 20.82 -4.74 9.51
N MET A 34 19.78 -5.09 10.26
CA MET A 34 19.63 -6.41 10.88
C MET A 34 19.36 -7.48 9.82
N TYR A 35 19.96 -8.66 10.00
CA TYR A 35 19.70 -9.83 9.16
C TYR A 35 18.52 -10.62 9.73
N LEU A 36 17.51 -10.89 8.89
CA LEU A 36 16.36 -11.74 9.23
C LEU A 36 16.12 -12.75 8.12
N PRO A 37 15.40 -13.86 8.42
CA PRO A 37 14.97 -14.78 7.39
C PRO A 37 14.17 -14.06 6.30
N ARG A 38 14.45 -14.36 5.02
CA ARG A 38 13.75 -13.75 3.86
C ARG A 38 12.22 -13.81 3.97
N VAL A 39 11.70 -14.83 4.64
CA VAL A 39 10.26 -15.06 4.83
C VAL A 39 9.61 -14.12 5.84
N GLU A 40 10.40 -13.48 6.71
CA GLU A 40 9.92 -12.53 7.73
C GLU A 40 10.02 -11.07 7.28
N LEU A 41 10.82 -10.79 6.25
CA LEU A 41 10.99 -9.45 5.70
C LEU A 41 9.78 -9.09 4.82
N GLN A 42 9.32 -7.84 4.94
CA GLN A 42 8.27 -7.28 4.10
C GLN A 42 8.87 -6.40 3.02
N GLN A 43 8.33 -6.49 1.80
CA GLN A 43 8.75 -5.62 0.69
C GLN A 43 7.88 -4.36 0.66
N TRP A 44 8.52 -3.20 0.60
CA TRP A 44 7.86 -1.90 0.49
C TRP A 44 8.66 -0.99 -0.44
N ARG A 45 7.99 -0.45 -1.48
CA ARG A 45 8.62 0.39 -2.52
C ARG A 45 9.92 -0.22 -3.08
N GLY A 46 9.92 -1.53 -3.32
CA GLY A 46 11.07 -2.27 -3.86
C GLY A 46 12.16 -2.64 -2.84
N GLN A 47 12.12 -2.11 -1.62
CA GLN A 47 13.10 -2.38 -0.57
C GLN A 47 12.56 -3.39 0.46
N THR A 48 13.44 -4.13 1.12
CA THR A 48 13.10 -5.10 2.18
C THR A 48 13.24 -4.47 3.57
N TYR A 49 12.21 -4.64 4.41
CA TYR A 49 12.16 -4.10 5.76
C TYR A 49 11.81 -5.19 6.77
N CYS A 50 12.34 -5.08 7.98
CA CYS A 50 11.88 -5.90 9.10
C CYS A 50 10.49 -5.45 9.57
N PRO A 51 9.74 -6.33 10.28
CA PRO A 51 8.39 -6.04 10.75
C PRO A 51 8.28 -4.75 11.58
N TYR A 52 9.31 -4.43 12.37
CA TYR A 52 9.33 -3.22 13.19
C TYR A 52 9.54 -1.96 12.35
N CYS A 53 10.57 -1.93 11.52
CA CYS A 53 10.88 -0.75 10.71
C CYS A 53 9.76 -0.39 9.72
N ILE A 54 9.05 -1.39 9.16
CA ILE A 54 7.93 -1.12 8.26
C ILE A 54 6.72 -0.55 9.01
N GLN A 55 6.50 -0.96 10.27
CA GLN A 55 5.46 -0.40 11.12
C GLN A 55 5.76 1.07 11.41
N ASP A 56 6.99 1.39 11.80
CA ASP A 56 7.40 2.77 12.05
C ASP A 56 7.19 3.67 10.82
N ILE A 57 7.55 3.19 9.61
CA ILE A 57 7.34 3.94 8.36
C ILE A 57 5.85 4.19 8.11
N ARG A 58 5.00 3.18 8.33
CA ARG A 58 3.55 3.31 8.13
C ARG A 58 2.93 4.26 9.14
N ASP A 59 3.40 4.26 10.37
CA ASP A 59 2.91 5.14 11.42
C ASP A 59 3.39 6.59 11.19
N GLU A 60 4.63 6.78 10.70
CA GLU A 60 5.16 8.08 10.27
C GLU A 60 4.33 8.66 9.12
N GLN A 61 4.07 7.88 8.06
CA GLN A 61 3.19 8.29 6.95
C GLN A 61 1.77 8.62 7.40
N ARG A 62 1.24 7.88 8.38
CA ARG A 62 -0.08 8.18 8.95
C ARG A 62 -0.09 9.53 9.65
N ARG A 63 0.90 9.81 10.49
CA ARG A 63 1.02 11.10 11.19
C ARG A 63 1.20 12.27 10.23
N GLU A 64 2.00 12.09 9.18
CA GLU A 64 2.16 13.10 8.12
C GLU A 64 0.80 13.39 7.46
N SER A 65 0.08 12.35 7.05
CA SER A 65 -1.25 12.51 6.45
C SER A 65 -2.28 13.13 7.38
N GLU A 66 -2.23 12.85 8.69
CA GLU A 66 -3.10 13.45 9.70
C GLU A 66 -2.78 14.94 9.91
N THR A 67 -1.49 15.30 9.88
CA THR A 67 -1.03 16.69 10.01
C THR A 67 -1.39 17.50 8.77
N GLU A 68 -1.22 16.92 7.59
CA GLU A 68 -1.67 17.50 6.32
C GLU A 68 -3.19 17.65 6.29
N ALA A 69 -3.95 16.64 6.72
CA ALA A 69 -5.41 16.72 6.81
C ALA A 69 -5.88 17.73 7.85
N ALA A 70 -5.17 17.89 8.98
CA ALA A 70 -5.47 18.90 9.99
C ALA A 70 -5.17 20.31 9.46
N SER A 71 -4.06 20.49 8.74
CA SER A 71 -3.71 21.77 8.11
C SER A 71 -4.67 22.13 6.98
N ALA A 72 -5.10 21.15 6.17
CA ALA A 72 -6.09 21.32 5.11
C ALA A 72 -7.50 21.65 5.62
N ARG A 73 -7.82 21.34 6.89
CA ARG A 73 -9.10 21.72 7.51
C ARG A 73 -9.17 23.20 7.92
N GLY A 74 -8.08 23.96 7.75
CA GLY A 74 -7.99 25.36 8.13
C GLY A 74 -8.19 25.58 9.64
N PRO A 75 -7.84 26.76 10.18
CA PRO A 75 -8.22 27.15 11.53
C PRO A 75 -9.74 27.43 11.57
N GLY A 76 -10.53 26.37 11.55
CA GLY A 76 -11.97 26.44 11.81
C GLY A 76 -12.23 26.74 13.28
N TYR A 77 -12.33 28.04 13.61
CA TYR A 77 -13.20 28.59 14.65
C TYR A 77 -13.23 27.82 15.99
N ALA A 78 -12.19 28.01 16.81
CA ALA A 78 -12.35 28.04 18.26
C ALA A 78 -12.98 29.39 18.66
N ALA A 79 -14.22 29.64 18.23
CA ALA A 79 -15.02 30.77 18.70
C ALA A 79 -15.82 30.30 19.90
N ASP A 80 -15.25 30.46 21.09
CA ASP A 80 -15.95 30.76 22.36
C ASP A 80 -14.93 30.91 23.50
N ARG A 81 -14.06 31.91 23.39
CA ARG A 81 -13.41 32.52 24.56
C ARG A 81 -13.42 34.04 24.38
N PRO A 82 -14.21 34.77 25.17
CA PRO A 82 -14.17 36.23 25.16
C PRO A 82 -12.94 36.71 25.93
N GLY A 83 -12.18 37.62 25.33
CA GLY A 83 -11.30 38.54 26.06
C GLY A 83 -9.82 38.48 25.67
N THR A 84 -9.46 39.05 24.53
CA THR A 84 -8.51 40.20 24.41
C THR A 84 -8.23 40.48 22.93
N PRO A 85 -8.21 41.75 22.49
CA PRO A 85 -7.83 42.09 21.12
C PRO A 85 -6.30 42.22 21.02
N PRO A 86 -5.60 41.49 20.13
CA PRO A 86 -4.28 41.89 19.69
C PRO A 86 -4.38 42.68 18.38
N ASP A 87 -3.68 43.80 18.37
CA ASP A 87 -3.58 44.79 17.30
C ASP A 87 -3.60 44.25 15.88
N GLU A 88 -4.46 44.87 15.07
CA GLU A 88 -4.50 44.75 13.63
C GLU A 88 -3.16 45.21 13.04
N LYS A 89 -2.42 44.27 12.46
CA LYS A 89 -1.55 44.57 11.32
C LYS A 89 -2.22 44.01 10.07
N PRO A 90 -2.46 44.83 9.03
CA PRO A 90 -3.00 44.34 7.77
C PRO A 90 -1.92 43.49 7.09
N PHE A 91 -2.03 42.17 7.23
CA PHE A 91 -1.26 41.24 6.42
C PHE A 91 -1.69 41.40 4.96
N GLY A 92 -0.68 41.44 4.10
CA GLY A 92 -0.76 41.95 2.74
C GLY A 92 -1.80 41.25 1.87
N GLN A 93 -2.25 42.02 0.88
CA GLN A 93 -2.98 41.52 -0.28
C GLN A 93 -2.15 40.39 -0.91
N GLY A 94 -2.58 39.15 -0.67
CA GLY A 94 -1.96 37.97 -1.23
C GLY A 94 -1.96 38.07 -2.75
N GLN A 95 -0.78 37.98 -3.35
CA GLN A 95 -0.65 37.83 -4.78
C GLN A 95 -1.43 36.59 -5.21
N LYS A 96 -2.48 36.79 -6.02
CA LYS A 96 -3.19 35.69 -6.67
C LYS A 96 -2.19 34.92 -7.51
N ASN A 97 -1.93 33.68 -7.13
CA ASN A 97 -0.99 32.83 -7.86
C ASN A 97 -1.78 32.18 -9.02
N PRO A 98 -1.52 32.53 -10.29
CA PRO A 98 -2.32 32.09 -11.44
C PRO A 98 -2.27 30.57 -11.67
N ASP A 99 -1.39 29.86 -10.95
CA ASP A 99 -1.26 28.41 -11.04
C ASP A 99 -2.42 27.63 -10.41
N TYR A 100 -3.32 28.30 -9.69
CA TYR A 100 -4.43 27.70 -8.92
C TYR A 100 -5.81 28.06 -9.48
N GLU A 101 -5.96 28.05 -10.81
CA GLU A 101 -7.27 28.21 -11.46
C GLU A 101 -7.80 26.87 -12.00
N CYS A 102 -9.10 26.65 -11.86
CA CYS A 102 -9.78 25.51 -12.46
C CYS A 102 -9.85 25.66 -13.99
N ASP A 103 -9.41 24.66 -14.74
CA ASP A 103 -9.45 24.71 -16.21
C ASP A 103 -10.87 24.82 -16.76
N LYS A 104 -11.85 24.25 -16.05
CA LYS A 104 -13.25 24.20 -16.48
C LYS A 104 -14.08 25.42 -16.09
N CYS A 105 -14.01 25.84 -14.83
CA CYS A 105 -14.84 26.94 -14.32
C CYS A 105 -14.08 28.25 -14.07
N LYS A 106 -12.74 28.25 -14.24
CA LYS A 106 -11.87 29.41 -13.99
C LYS A 106 -12.00 30.03 -12.60
N GLY A 107 -12.48 29.25 -11.63
CA GLY A 107 -12.51 29.64 -10.22
C GLY A 107 -11.14 29.46 -9.57
N ASP A 108 -10.83 30.34 -8.62
CA ASP A 108 -9.69 30.20 -7.71
C ASP A 108 -9.85 28.89 -6.91
N LEU A 109 -8.76 28.11 -6.82
CA LEU A 109 -8.74 26.78 -6.21
C LEU A 109 -7.98 26.78 -4.89
N ASP A 110 -8.70 26.45 -3.81
CA ASP A 110 -8.04 26.08 -2.53
C ASP A 110 -7.50 24.64 -2.59
N ILE A 111 -8.18 23.76 -3.34
CA ILE A 111 -7.81 22.34 -3.51
C ILE A 111 -7.86 22.00 -5.01
N VAL A 112 -6.74 21.48 -5.54
CA VAL A 112 -6.56 21.18 -6.97
C VAL A 112 -6.61 19.67 -7.21
N TYR A 113 -7.53 19.21 -8.06
CA TYR A 113 -7.58 17.83 -8.55
C TYR A 113 -6.96 17.76 -9.96
N VAL A 114 -5.89 16.99 -10.13
CA VAL A 114 -5.18 16.88 -11.42
C VAL A 114 -5.49 15.53 -12.08
N VAL A 115 -6.04 15.56 -13.31
CA VAL A 115 -6.27 14.36 -14.12
C VAL A 115 -5.88 14.62 -15.56
N ALA A 116 -4.97 13.80 -16.11
CA ALA A 116 -4.52 13.90 -17.51
C ALA A 116 -4.16 15.34 -17.92
N ASP A 117 -3.33 15.99 -17.09
CA ASP A 117 -2.86 17.38 -17.25
C ASP A 117 -3.90 18.49 -17.11
N HIS A 118 -5.15 18.16 -16.75
CA HIS A 118 -6.18 19.14 -16.44
C HIS A 118 -6.36 19.34 -14.93
N LYS A 119 -6.48 20.61 -14.51
CA LYS A 119 -6.74 21.04 -13.14
C LYS A 119 -8.23 21.30 -12.94
N PHE A 120 -8.82 20.64 -11.95
CA PHE A 120 -10.24 20.76 -11.63
C PHE A 120 -10.44 21.21 -10.18
N CYS A 121 -11.51 22.00 -9.95
CA CYS A 121 -12.09 22.12 -8.62
C CYS A 121 -12.84 20.84 -8.25
N GLU A 122 -13.08 20.65 -6.96
CA GLU A 122 -13.80 19.48 -6.42
C GLU A 122 -15.12 19.20 -7.16
N VAL A 123 -15.94 20.24 -7.37
CA VAL A 123 -17.23 20.12 -8.04
C VAL A 123 -17.08 19.67 -9.50
N CYS A 124 -16.16 20.30 -10.24
CA CYS A 124 -15.90 19.96 -11.64
C CYS A 124 -15.32 18.55 -11.79
N PHE A 125 -14.44 18.15 -10.88
CA PHE A 125 -13.84 16.82 -10.84
C PHE A 125 -14.91 15.74 -10.62
N HIS A 126 -15.79 15.90 -9.64
CA HIS A 126 -16.84 14.92 -9.37
C HIS A 126 -17.86 14.82 -10.51
N GLN A 127 -18.20 15.93 -11.15
CA GLN A 127 -19.06 15.91 -12.33
C GLN A 127 -18.40 15.16 -13.50
N GLN A 128 -17.10 15.38 -13.73
CA GLN A 128 -16.33 14.70 -14.77
C GLN A 128 -16.23 13.19 -14.49
N MET A 129 -15.93 12.81 -13.26
CA MET A 129 -15.86 11.40 -12.83
C MET A 129 -17.21 10.69 -12.97
N LYS A 130 -18.32 11.39 -12.74
CA LYS A 130 -19.66 10.85 -12.97
C LYS A 130 -19.89 10.57 -14.45
N GLN A 131 -19.54 11.52 -15.32
CA GLN A 131 -19.64 11.34 -16.77
C GLN A 131 -18.81 10.14 -17.26
N TRP A 132 -17.56 10.01 -16.83
CA TRP A 132 -16.71 8.87 -17.20
C TRP A 132 -17.19 7.53 -16.65
N ARG A 133 -17.86 7.53 -15.49
CA ARG A 133 -18.46 6.32 -14.94
C ARG A 133 -19.66 5.87 -15.78
N ASP A 134 -20.43 6.82 -16.29
CA ASP A 134 -21.63 6.56 -17.09
C ASP A 134 -21.27 6.19 -18.54
N GLU A 135 -20.17 6.72 -19.06
CA GLU A 135 -19.48 6.22 -20.26
C GLU A 135 -18.84 4.85 -19.96
N ARG A 136 -19.68 3.82 -19.81
CA ARG A 136 -19.23 2.43 -19.73
C ARG A 136 -18.39 2.14 -20.96
N ILE A 137 -17.07 2.13 -20.81
CA ILE A 137 -16.15 1.59 -21.81
C ILE A 137 -16.67 0.18 -22.12
N PRO A 138 -17.17 -0.09 -23.34
CA PRO A 138 -17.71 -1.40 -23.66
C PRO A 138 -16.58 -2.40 -23.52
N VAL A 139 -16.64 -3.21 -22.45
CA VAL A 139 -15.63 -4.26 -22.21
C VAL A 139 -15.67 -5.19 -23.41
N PRO A 140 -14.57 -5.35 -24.15
CA PRO A 140 -14.57 -6.14 -25.37
C PRO A 140 -15.09 -7.56 -25.11
N PRO A 141 -15.90 -8.15 -26.02
CA PRO A 141 -16.58 -9.42 -25.79
C PRO A 141 -15.67 -10.57 -25.35
N TYR A 142 -14.40 -10.56 -25.80
CA TYR A 142 -13.42 -11.60 -25.47
C TYR A 142 -13.00 -11.62 -24.00
N MET A 143 -13.11 -10.51 -23.26
CA MET A 143 -12.81 -10.49 -21.82
C MET A 143 -13.92 -11.10 -20.96
N LYS A 144 -15.15 -11.19 -21.47
CA LYS A 144 -16.28 -11.82 -20.74
C LYS A 144 -16.16 -13.34 -20.70
N PHE A 145 -15.51 -13.96 -21.69
CA PHE A 145 -15.39 -15.43 -21.79
C PHE A 145 -14.45 -16.01 -20.72
N ASN A 146 -13.33 -15.34 -20.42
CA ASN A 146 -12.34 -15.82 -19.45
C ASN A 146 -12.83 -15.77 -17.99
N ALA A 147 -13.76 -14.88 -17.66
CA ALA A 147 -14.33 -14.77 -16.31
C ALA A 147 -15.28 -15.93 -15.97
N SER A 148 -15.99 -16.48 -16.97
CA SER A 148 -16.94 -17.60 -16.77
C SER A 148 -16.21 -18.94 -16.57
N VAL A 149 -15.20 -19.23 -17.38
CA VAL A 149 -14.46 -20.51 -17.33
C VAL A 149 -13.68 -20.64 -16.02
N ASN A 150 -13.03 -19.56 -15.56
CA ASN A 150 -12.25 -19.56 -14.31
C ASN A 150 -13.10 -19.78 -13.05
N ARG A 151 -14.36 -19.32 -13.01
CA ARG A 151 -15.25 -19.59 -11.87
C ARG A 151 -15.53 -21.09 -11.70
N SER A 152 -15.62 -21.86 -12.78
CA SER A 152 -15.96 -23.29 -12.71
C SER A 152 -14.82 -24.15 -12.16
N LEU A 153 -13.58 -23.89 -12.60
CA LEU A 153 -12.39 -24.64 -12.18
C LEU A 153 -11.97 -24.27 -10.75
N PHE A 154 -12.01 -22.99 -10.40
CA PHE A 154 -11.68 -22.53 -9.06
C PHE A 154 -12.67 -23.08 -8.01
N SER A 155 -13.96 -23.14 -8.36
CA SER A 155 -14.99 -23.73 -7.50
C SER A 155 -14.81 -25.23 -7.25
N ARG A 156 -14.31 -25.97 -8.25
CA ARG A 156 -13.99 -27.41 -8.13
C ARG A 156 -12.75 -27.62 -7.26
N LEU A 157 -11.72 -26.80 -7.43
CA LEU A 157 -10.49 -26.83 -6.64
C LEU A 157 -10.77 -26.56 -5.15
N ILE A 158 -11.55 -25.51 -4.84
CA ILE A 158 -11.93 -25.19 -3.46
C ILE A 158 -12.72 -26.33 -2.81
N ARG A 159 -13.66 -26.96 -3.54
CA ARG A 159 -14.41 -28.12 -3.02
C ARG A 159 -13.50 -29.30 -2.71
N TYR A 160 -12.54 -29.59 -3.59
CA TYR A 160 -11.56 -30.66 -3.38
C TYR A 160 -10.69 -30.40 -2.15
N LEU A 161 -10.13 -29.20 -2.02
CA LEU A 161 -9.29 -28.82 -0.88
C LEU A 161 -10.04 -28.89 0.45
N LYS A 162 -11.28 -28.40 0.50
CA LYS A 162 -12.13 -28.50 1.70
C LYS A 162 -12.38 -29.96 2.11
N ARG A 163 -12.59 -30.86 1.15
CA ARG A 163 -12.78 -32.30 1.43
C ARG A 163 -11.51 -32.91 2.02
N LYS A 164 -10.35 -32.65 1.40
CA LYS A 164 -9.07 -33.21 1.86
C LYS A 164 -8.67 -32.71 3.26
N ILE A 165 -8.91 -31.44 3.56
CA ILE A 165 -8.67 -30.87 4.89
C ILE A 165 -9.55 -31.55 5.94
N ARG A 166 -10.83 -31.80 5.64
CA ARG A 166 -11.74 -32.49 6.55
C ARG A 166 -11.29 -33.93 6.83
N GLU A 167 -10.89 -34.67 5.80
CA GLU A 167 -10.38 -36.05 5.94
C GLU A 167 -9.15 -36.11 6.86
N GLU A 168 -8.18 -35.20 6.67
CA GLU A 168 -6.98 -35.12 7.52
C GLU A 168 -7.31 -34.72 8.96
N TRP A 169 -8.29 -33.84 9.16
CA TRP A 169 -8.72 -33.44 10.50
C TRP A 169 -9.37 -34.61 11.26
N VAL A 170 -10.21 -35.40 10.60
CA VAL A 170 -10.82 -36.61 11.18
C VAL A 170 -9.76 -37.63 11.57
N LYS A 171 -8.76 -37.88 10.70
CA LYS A 171 -7.62 -38.78 11.02
C LYS A 171 -6.81 -38.31 12.22
N ARG A 172 -6.61 -37.01 12.38
CA ARG A 172 -5.89 -36.44 13.54
C ARG A 172 -6.69 -36.56 14.83
N ARG A 173 -8.02 -36.43 14.75
CA ARG A 173 -8.91 -36.58 15.91
C ARG A 173 -9.00 -38.02 16.39
N SER A 174 -9.16 -39.00 15.50
CA SER A 174 -9.18 -40.42 15.87
C SER A 174 -7.86 -40.91 16.51
N ARG A 175 -6.72 -40.31 16.16
CA ARG A 175 -5.43 -40.59 16.83
C ARG A 175 -5.32 -40.00 18.24
N LYS A 176 -6.09 -38.97 18.57
CA LYS A 176 -6.09 -38.35 19.91
C LYS A 176 -7.02 -39.07 20.88
N ASP A 177 -8.15 -39.60 20.40
CA ASP A 177 -9.16 -40.24 21.25
C ASP A 177 -8.86 -41.73 21.53
N GLY A 178 -7.82 -42.30 20.89
CA GLY A 178 -7.37 -43.69 21.06
C GLY A 178 -6.13 -43.87 21.96
N LYS A 179 -5.76 -42.85 22.73
CA LYS A 179 -4.69 -42.86 23.75
C LYS A 179 -5.27 -42.41 25.07
#